data_AF-A0A497L3A8-F1
#
_entry.id   AF-A0A497L3A8-F1
#
_cell.length_a   1.000
_cell.length_b   1.000
_cell.length_c   1.000
_cell.angle_alpha   90.00
_cell.angle_beta   90.00
_cell.angle_gamma   90.00
#
_symmetry.space_group_name_H-M   'P 1'
#
loop_
_entity.id
_entity.type
_entity.pdbx_description
1 polymer ?
#
loop_
_entity_poly.entity_id
_entity_poly.type
_entity_poly.pdbx_seq_one_letter_code
_entity_poly.pdbx_strand_id
1 'polypeptide(L)'
;MDERFIKVVVGLALESAIVNRRDTQALMTLYAEPDLEHVRELHDRLIVSDDHLDREAAIWLEPALDLGPVRSDPRRLVVEMREMEFVLYTLIARSGDAGRVMNQWMNFIANAAHSIEDGFWIDAKILLSRALQSSRHASVERLKLDPGLSYEVDILQRATASYFEEVKGYPLRLGIPEDRLEAILKAQEVMLDLMQIHYGEAAREDAATVAPAIYRLSAAIRYLMDERRGIDAAEREMRLASEHLETKLGGVADEALRELMDESIKRIKEVVTAP
;
A
#
# COMPACT_ATOMS: atom_id res chain seq x y z
N MET A 1 17.54 13.85 -4.88
CA MET A 1 16.21 13.61 -4.29
C MET A 1 16.27 14.09 -2.85
N ASP A 2 15.24 14.76 -2.35
CA ASP A 2 15.17 15.21 -0.95
C ASP A 2 15.08 14.00 -0.01
N GLU A 3 15.94 13.94 1.01
CA GLU A 3 15.96 12.86 2.01
C GLU A 3 14.61 12.75 2.75
N ARG A 4 13.94 13.89 2.97
CA ARG A 4 12.59 13.93 3.57
C ARG A 4 11.58 13.18 2.70
N PHE A 5 11.67 13.33 1.38
CA PHE A 5 10.80 12.62 0.46
C PHE A 5 11.05 11.11 0.51
N ILE A 6 12.32 10.68 0.53
CA ILE A 6 12.67 9.26 0.69
C ILE A 6 12.07 8.70 1.99
N LYS A 7 12.22 9.43 3.10
CA LYS A 7 11.67 9.01 4.40
C LYS A 7 10.15 8.89 4.36
N VAL A 8 9.43 9.82 3.71
CA VAL A 8 7.98 9.71 3.52
C VAL A 8 7.60 8.44 2.75
N VAL A 9 8.30 8.17 1.64
CA VAL A 9 8.08 6.98 0.80
C VAL A 9 8.32 5.69 1.59
N VAL A 10 9.43 5.61 2.33
CA VAL A 10 9.71 4.47 3.21
C VAL A 10 8.62 4.31 4.28
N GLY A 11 8.14 5.42 4.85
CA GLY A 11 7.06 5.38 5.83
C GLY A 11 5.73 4.86 5.27
N LEU A 12 5.40 5.13 4.00
CA LEU A 12 4.22 4.56 3.33
C LEU A 12 4.39 3.04 3.10
N ALA A 13 5.58 2.61 2.70
CA ALA A 13 5.89 1.18 2.58
C ALA A 13 5.81 0.47 3.95
N LEU A 14 6.28 1.12 5.01
CA LEU A 14 6.21 0.63 6.38
C LEU A 14 4.75 0.56 6.89
N GLU A 15 3.92 1.56 6.61
CA GLU A 15 2.47 1.54 6.90
C GLU A 15 1.83 0.29 6.28
N SER A 16 2.07 0.05 4.99
CA SER A 16 1.56 -1.15 4.29
C SER A 16 2.07 -2.45 4.93
N ALA A 17 3.36 -2.54 5.25
CA ALA A 17 3.95 -3.73 5.86
C ALA A 17 3.37 -4.03 7.25
N ILE A 18 3.16 -3.01 8.09
CA ILE A 18 2.57 -3.15 9.43
C ILE A 18 1.12 -3.66 9.34
N VAL A 19 0.29 -3.05 8.49
CA VAL A 19 -1.12 -3.46 8.30
C VAL A 19 -1.22 -4.92 7.86
N ASN A 20 -0.28 -5.34 7.00
CA ASN A 20 -0.22 -6.70 6.46
C ASN A 20 0.58 -7.67 7.36
N ARG A 21 1.01 -7.26 8.56
CA ARG A 21 1.77 -8.08 9.53
C ARG A 21 3.01 -8.76 8.91
N ARG A 22 3.74 -8.01 8.09
CA ARG A 22 5.00 -8.47 7.48
C ARG A 22 6.20 -8.12 8.35
N ASP A 23 7.35 -8.68 8.01
CA ASP A 23 8.62 -8.27 8.61
C ASP A 23 8.91 -6.81 8.25
N THR A 24 8.94 -5.95 9.26
CA THR A 24 9.14 -4.52 9.13
C THR A 24 10.58 -4.09 9.42
N GLN A 25 11.48 -4.99 9.85
CA GLN A 25 12.78 -4.61 10.39
C GLN A 25 13.61 -3.81 9.38
N ALA A 26 13.69 -4.26 8.13
CA ALA A 26 14.43 -3.58 7.08
C ALA A 26 13.84 -2.19 6.77
N LEU A 27 12.51 -2.06 6.76
CA LEU A 27 11.80 -0.80 6.52
C LEU A 27 11.95 0.16 7.70
N MET A 28 11.95 -0.34 8.94
CA MET A 28 12.19 0.48 10.14
C MET A 28 13.61 1.04 10.18
N THR A 29 14.61 0.23 9.84
CA THR A 29 16.01 0.70 9.72
C THR A 29 16.13 1.78 8.66
N LEU A 30 15.55 1.57 7.47
CA LEU A 30 15.51 2.57 6.40
C LEU A 30 14.74 3.84 6.78
N TYR A 31 13.70 3.73 7.60
CA TYR A 31 12.92 4.89 8.03
C TYR A 31 13.70 5.76 9.01
N ALA A 32 14.49 5.13 9.89
CA ALA A 32 15.36 5.84 10.83
C ALA A 32 16.55 6.51 10.14
N GLU A 33 17.16 5.82 9.16
CA GLU A 33 18.32 6.28 8.39
C GLU A 33 18.03 6.10 6.89
N PRO A 34 17.40 7.09 6.23
CA PRO A 34 17.03 7.00 4.82
C PRO A 34 18.26 6.92 3.91
N ASP A 35 18.39 5.82 3.18
CA ASP A 35 19.45 5.64 2.19
C ASP A 35 18.91 5.09 0.87
N LEU A 36 19.24 5.77 -0.22
CA LEU A 36 18.70 5.47 -1.55
C LEU A 36 19.22 4.13 -2.11
N GLU A 37 20.46 3.74 -1.80
CA GLU A 37 21.02 2.47 -2.27
C GLU A 37 20.32 1.30 -1.57
N HIS A 38 20.16 1.37 -0.25
CA HIS A 38 19.42 0.37 0.51
C HIS A 38 17.93 0.32 0.12
N VAL A 39 17.30 1.46 -0.21
CA VAL A 39 15.93 1.46 -0.77
C VAL A 39 15.88 0.70 -2.09
N ARG A 40 16.86 0.90 -2.98
CA ARG A 40 16.94 0.18 -4.26
C ARG A 40 17.14 -1.32 -4.06
N GLU A 41 18.08 -1.71 -3.21
CA GLU A 41 18.33 -3.12 -2.88
C GLU A 41 17.10 -3.80 -2.29
N LEU A 42 16.41 -3.13 -1.37
CA LEU A 42 15.19 -3.64 -0.76
C LEU A 42 14.06 -3.78 -1.80
N HIS A 43 13.85 -2.75 -2.62
CA HIS A 43 12.88 -2.78 -3.71
C HIS A 43 13.12 -3.96 -4.65
N ASP A 44 14.35 -4.10 -5.17
CA ASP A 44 14.69 -5.11 -6.18
C ASP A 44 14.51 -6.54 -5.65
N ARG A 45 14.78 -6.75 -4.35
CA ARG A 45 14.52 -8.02 -3.69
C ARG A 45 13.02 -8.30 -3.53
N LEU A 46 12.24 -7.31 -3.11
CA LEU A 46 10.82 -7.49 -2.78
C LEU A 46 9.94 -7.57 -4.04
N ILE A 47 10.24 -6.83 -5.10
CA ILE A 47 9.39 -6.76 -6.31
C ILE A 47 9.35 -8.07 -7.10
N VAL A 48 10.33 -8.95 -6.91
CA VAL A 48 10.41 -10.28 -7.54
C VAL A 48 9.89 -11.40 -6.64
N SER A 49 9.44 -11.09 -5.42
CA SER A 49 8.86 -12.08 -4.49
C SER A 49 7.58 -12.70 -5.05
N ASP A 50 7.36 -13.98 -4.76
CA ASP A 50 6.09 -14.65 -5.08
C ASP A 50 4.92 -14.13 -4.22
N ASP A 51 5.21 -13.58 -3.03
CA ASP A 51 4.21 -12.98 -2.16
C ASP A 51 3.82 -11.58 -2.66
N HIS A 52 2.53 -11.35 -2.91
CA HIS A 52 2.05 -10.03 -3.32
C HIS A 52 2.26 -8.96 -2.25
N LEU A 53 2.34 -9.32 -0.97
CA LEU A 53 2.53 -8.37 0.12
C LEU A 53 3.96 -7.79 0.11
N ASP A 54 4.94 -8.60 -0.22
CA ASP A 54 6.32 -8.13 -0.43
C ASP A 54 6.37 -7.20 -1.64
N ARG A 55 5.72 -7.59 -2.74
CA ARG A 55 5.61 -6.76 -3.94
C ARG A 55 4.89 -5.45 -3.68
N GLU A 56 3.86 -5.44 -2.82
CA GLU A 56 3.14 -4.23 -2.42
C GLU A 56 4.07 -3.25 -1.68
N ALA A 57 4.89 -3.73 -0.74
CA ALA A 57 5.90 -2.89 -0.09
C ALA A 57 6.92 -2.36 -1.10
N ALA A 58 7.35 -3.17 -2.08
CA ALA A 58 8.23 -2.70 -3.16
C ALA A 58 7.59 -1.59 -4.00
N ILE A 59 6.33 -1.76 -4.40
CA ILE A 59 5.56 -0.76 -5.16
C ILE A 59 5.50 0.57 -4.39
N TRP A 60 5.35 0.53 -3.06
CA TRP A 60 5.38 1.73 -2.23
C TRP A 60 6.77 2.38 -2.13
N LEU A 61 7.87 1.63 -2.27
CA LEU A 61 9.24 2.17 -2.29
C LEU A 61 9.61 2.82 -3.63
N GLU A 62 8.98 2.39 -4.71
CA GLU A 62 9.30 2.80 -6.08
C GLU A 62 9.38 4.32 -6.33
N PRO A 63 8.51 5.18 -5.74
CA PRO A 63 8.59 6.62 -5.94
C PRO A 63 9.95 7.23 -5.56
N ALA A 64 10.70 6.59 -4.64
CA ALA A 64 12.04 7.05 -4.26
C ALA A 64 13.12 6.70 -5.31
N LEU A 65 12.83 5.84 -6.29
CA LEU A 65 13.84 5.32 -7.23
C LEU A 65 13.92 6.07 -8.57
N ASP A 66 13.03 7.05 -8.80
CA ASP A 66 12.89 7.81 -10.05
C ASP A 66 13.07 6.91 -11.30
N LEU A 67 12.20 5.89 -11.38
CA LEU A 67 12.14 5.05 -12.57
C LEU A 67 11.69 5.95 -13.73
N GLY A 68 12.50 5.99 -14.79
CA GLY A 68 12.39 6.96 -15.90
C GLY A 68 11.05 6.95 -16.67
N PRO A 69 11.00 7.55 -17.87
CA PRO A 69 9.72 7.78 -18.56
C PRO A 69 8.99 6.48 -18.91
N VAL A 70 7.66 6.60 -18.99
CA VAL A 70 6.72 5.57 -19.46
C VAL A 70 7.23 4.92 -20.75
N ARG A 71 7.38 3.58 -20.73
CA ARG A 71 7.96 2.82 -21.85
C ARG A 71 6.97 2.49 -22.98
N SER A 72 5.66 2.52 -22.71
CA SER A 72 4.61 2.11 -23.66
C SER A 72 3.29 2.86 -23.43
N ASP A 73 2.38 2.87 -24.41
CA ASP A 73 1.03 3.44 -24.24
C ASP A 73 0.16 2.48 -23.39
N PRO A 74 -0.29 2.89 -22.19
CA PRO A 74 -1.07 2.03 -21.32
C PRO A 74 -2.47 1.70 -21.85
N ARG A 75 -2.98 2.42 -22.85
CA ARG A 75 -4.30 2.13 -23.44
C ARG A 75 -4.40 0.74 -24.03
N ARG A 76 -3.31 0.24 -24.60
CA ARG A 76 -3.25 -1.12 -25.14
C ARG A 76 -3.46 -2.14 -24.02
N LEU A 77 -2.74 -1.97 -22.91
CA LEU A 77 -2.82 -2.85 -21.76
C LEU A 77 -4.25 -2.90 -21.18
N VAL A 78 -4.92 -1.75 -21.10
CA VAL A 78 -6.34 -1.67 -20.67
C VAL A 78 -7.26 -2.52 -21.56
N VAL A 79 -7.09 -2.44 -22.88
CA VAL A 79 -7.92 -3.22 -23.83
C VAL A 79 -7.68 -4.72 -23.63
N GLU A 80 -6.41 -5.15 -23.58
CA GLU A 80 -6.03 -6.55 -23.38
C GLU A 80 -6.54 -7.11 -22.03
N MET A 81 -6.55 -6.27 -20.98
CA MET A 81 -7.09 -6.63 -19.67
C MET A 81 -8.62 -6.77 -19.67
N ARG A 82 -9.35 -5.93 -20.41
CA ARG A 82 -10.81 -6.05 -20.57
C ARG A 82 -11.21 -7.29 -21.37
N GLU A 83 -10.44 -7.63 -22.40
CA GLU A 83 -10.63 -8.89 -23.12
C GLU A 83 -10.41 -10.09 -22.19
N MET A 84 -9.35 -10.04 -21.38
CA MET A 84 -9.06 -11.05 -20.38
C MET A 84 -10.15 -11.17 -19.30
N GLU A 85 -10.70 -10.06 -18.82
CA GLU A 85 -11.85 -10.04 -17.90
C GLU A 85 -13.02 -10.84 -18.47
N PHE A 86 -13.40 -10.56 -19.72
CA PHE A 86 -14.48 -11.27 -20.39
C PHE A 86 -14.20 -12.78 -20.48
N VAL A 87 -12.99 -13.17 -20.88
CA VAL A 87 -12.62 -14.59 -20.96
C VAL A 87 -12.70 -15.24 -19.58
N LEU A 88 -12.11 -14.63 -18.55
CA LEU A 88 -12.16 -15.16 -17.18
C LEU A 88 -13.61 -15.32 -16.70
N TYR A 89 -14.48 -14.34 -16.96
CA TYR A 89 -15.90 -14.40 -16.62
C TYR A 89 -16.57 -15.65 -17.21
N THR A 90 -16.32 -15.95 -18.49
CA THR A 90 -16.91 -17.13 -19.14
C THR A 90 -16.40 -18.46 -18.58
N LEU A 91 -15.18 -18.48 -18.03
CA LEU A 91 -14.57 -19.69 -17.46
C LEU A 91 -15.00 -19.95 -16.01
N ILE A 92 -15.48 -18.95 -15.26
CA ILE A 92 -15.88 -19.10 -13.85
C ILE A 92 -16.91 -20.23 -13.69
N ALA A 93 -17.94 -20.28 -14.54
CA ALA A 93 -18.97 -21.32 -14.45
C ALA A 93 -18.43 -22.75 -14.64
N ARG A 94 -17.31 -22.90 -15.34
CA ARG A 94 -16.67 -24.20 -15.64
C ARG A 94 -15.57 -24.56 -14.63
N SER A 95 -15.24 -23.65 -13.73
CA SER A 95 -14.08 -23.78 -12.83
C SER A 95 -14.36 -24.49 -11.50
N GLY A 96 -15.61 -24.92 -11.27
CA GLY A 96 -15.99 -25.68 -10.06
C GLY A 96 -15.55 -25.01 -8.77
N ASP A 97 -14.82 -25.74 -7.92
CA ASP A 97 -14.30 -25.26 -6.64
C ASP A 97 -13.32 -24.07 -6.77
N ALA A 98 -12.69 -23.89 -7.93
CA ALA A 98 -11.79 -22.76 -8.18
C ALA A 98 -12.55 -21.46 -8.53
N GLY A 99 -13.87 -21.51 -8.71
CA GLY A 99 -14.68 -20.37 -9.14
C GLY A 99 -14.54 -19.12 -8.29
N ARG A 100 -14.39 -19.26 -6.97
CA ARG A 100 -14.14 -18.11 -6.09
C ARG A 100 -12.81 -17.42 -6.41
N VAL A 101 -11.74 -18.19 -6.63
CA VAL A 101 -10.41 -17.65 -6.90
C VAL A 101 -10.30 -17.12 -8.33
N MET A 102 -10.95 -17.78 -9.29
CA MET A 102 -11.10 -17.27 -10.65
C MET A 102 -11.82 -15.92 -10.68
N ASN A 103 -12.89 -15.78 -9.89
CA ASN A 103 -13.60 -14.51 -9.75
C ASN A 103 -12.73 -13.42 -9.11
N GLN A 104 -11.90 -13.75 -8.11
CA GLN A 104 -10.94 -12.80 -7.54
C GLN A 104 -9.90 -12.36 -8.57
N TRP A 105 -9.33 -13.30 -9.33
CA TRP A 105 -8.40 -13.00 -10.41
C TRP A 105 -9.02 -12.04 -11.44
N MET A 106 -10.23 -12.34 -11.91
CA MET A 106 -10.99 -11.48 -12.82
C MET A 106 -11.19 -10.08 -12.23
N ASN A 107 -11.65 -9.98 -10.98
CA ASN A 107 -11.86 -8.71 -10.31
C ASN A 107 -10.57 -7.90 -10.20
N PHE A 108 -9.43 -8.53 -9.90
CA PHE A 108 -8.16 -7.82 -9.84
C PHE A 108 -7.73 -7.30 -11.21
N ILE A 109 -7.91 -8.08 -12.29
CA ILE A 109 -7.66 -7.62 -13.66
C ILE A 109 -8.57 -6.43 -14.01
N ALA A 110 -9.88 -6.56 -13.78
CA ALA A 110 -10.85 -5.51 -14.12
C ALA A 110 -10.56 -4.19 -13.37
N ASN A 111 -10.34 -4.27 -12.06
CA ASN A 111 -10.05 -3.09 -11.25
C ASN A 111 -8.68 -2.48 -11.59
N ALA A 112 -7.69 -3.29 -11.96
CA ALA A 112 -6.40 -2.76 -12.40
C ALA A 112 -6.55 -2.01 -13.73
N ALA A 113 -7.36 -2.51 -14.67
CA ALA A 113 -7.64 -1.81 -15.92
C ALA A 113 -8.29 -0.45 -15.65
N HIS A 114 -9.28 -0.40 -14.76
CA HIS A 114 -9.93 0.84 -14.37
C HIS A 114 -8.96 1.82 -13.69
N SER A 115 -8.10 1.31 -12.80
CA SER A 115 -7.07 2.12 -12.13
C SER A 115 -6.07 2.70 -13.12
N ILE A 116 -5.69 1.97 -14.17
CA ILE A 116 -4.83 2.47 -15.25
C ILE A 116 -5.53 3.61 -16.02
N GLU A 117 -6.80 3.45 -16.37
CA GLU A 117 -7.57 4.49 -17.08
C GLU A 117 -7.67 5.79 -16.28
N ASP A 118 -7.86 5.68 -14.98
CA ASP A 118 -7.96 6.82 -14.06
C ASP A 118 -6.58 7.40 -13.65
N GLY A 119 -5.48 6.73 -14.01
CA GLY A 119 -4.12 7.14 -13.67
C GLY A 119 -3.68 6.78 -12.25
N PHE A 120 -4.39 5.90 -11.56
CA PHE A 120 -4.05 5.37 -10.23
C PHE A 120 -3.04 4.23 -10.32
N TRP A 121 -1.79 4.58 -10.62
CA TRP A 121 -0.74 3.60 -10.91
C TRP A 121 -0.36 2.70 -9.74
N ILE A 122 -0.36 3.20 -8.50
CA ILE A 122 -0.05 2.39 -7.31
C ILE A 122 -1.10 1.29 -7.17
N ASP A 123 -2.38 1.65 -7.22
CA ASP A 123 -3.50 0.69 -7.15
C ASP A 123 -3.45 -0.32 -8.29
N ALA A 124 -3.18 0.14 -9.52
CA ALA A 124 -3.02 -0.73 -10.68
C ALA A 124 -1.93 -1.80 -10.48
N LYS A 125 -0.75 -1.40 -9.97
CA LYS A 125 0.35 -2.34 -9.71
C LYS A 125 0.03 -3.31 -8.58
N ILE A 126 -0.60 -2.85 -7.49
CA ILE A 126 -1.02 -3.72 -6.37
C ILE A 126 -2.07 -4.73 -6.84
N LEU A 127 -3.06 -4.29 -7.61
CA LEU A 127 -4.11 -5.15 -8.15
C LEU A 127 -3.54 -6.20 -9.11
N LEU A 128 -2.62 -5.82 -10.02
CA LEU A 128 -1.94 -6.79 -10.90
C LEU A 128 -1.02 -7.74 -10.11
N SER A 129 -0.39 -7.26 -9.04
CA SER A 129 0.38 -8.12 -8.13
C SER A 129 -0.49 -9.21 -7.51
N ARG A 130 -1.70 -8.84 -7.05
CA ARG A 130 -2.72 -9.77 -6.53
C ARG A 130 -3.28 -10.68 -7.61
N ALA A 131 -3.56 -10.16 -8.81
CA ALA A 131 -3.99 -10.97 -9.96
C ALA A 131 -2.98 -12.07 -10.26
N LEU A 132 -1.67 -11.75 -10.28
CA LEU A 132 -0.62 -12.73 -10.50
C LEU A 132 -0.63 -13.83 -9.44
N GLN A 133 -0.78 -13.47 -8.15
CA GLN A 133 -0.86 -14.46 -7.08
C GLN A 133 -2.12 -15.32 -7.17
N SER A 134 -3.29 -14.73 -7.44
CA SER A 134 -4.55 -15.47 -7.62
C SER A 134 -4.49 -16.41 -8.82
N SER A 135 -3.87 -15.99 -9.91
CA SER A 135 -3.70 -16.81 -11.12
C SER A 135 -2.90 -18.08 -10.85
N ARG A 136 -1.94 -18.04 -9.92
CA ARG A 136 -1.07 -19.16 -9.53
C ARG A 136 -1.57 -19.95 -8.32
N HIS A 137 -2.77 -19.65 -7.83
CA HIS A 137 -3.32 -20.32 -6.66
C HIS A 137 -3.53 -21.82 -6.94
N ALA A 138 -3.30 -22.67 -5.93
CA ALA A 138 -3.36 -24.13 -6.08
C ALA A 138 -4.70 -24.67 -6.61
N SER A 139 -5.81 -23.96 -6.39
CA SER A 139 -7.11 -24.32 -6.98
C SER A 139 -7.18 -24.02 -8.49
N VAL A 140 -6.56 -22.92 -8.93
CA VAL A 140 -6.48 -22.53 -10.35
C VAL A 140 -5.52 -23.45 -11.09
N GLU A 141 -4.35 -23.75 -10.50
CA GLU A 141 -3.39 -24.71 -11.09
C GLU A 141 -4.03 -26.08 -11.33
N ARG A 142 -4.90 -26.55 -10.43
CA ARG A 142 -5.63 -27.81 -10.60
C ARG A 142 -6.57 -27.83 -11.81
N LEU A 143 -7.05 -26.68 -12.28
CA LEU A 143 -7.86 -26.61 -13.51
C LEU A 143 -7.09 -27.07 -14.74
N LYS A 144 -5.76 -27.01 -14.72
CA LYS A 144 -4.92 -27.45 -15.84
C LYS A 144 -4.89 -28.96 -16.04
N LEU A 145 -5.43 -29.72 -15.09
CA LEU A 145 -5.65 -31.17 -15.22
C LEU A 145 -6.88 -31.47 -16.09
N ASP A 146 -7.79 -30.53 -16.28
CA ASP A 146 -8.91 -30.64 -17.22
C ASP A 146 -8.44 -30.27 -18.64
N PRO A 147 -8.46 -31.20 -19.61
CA PRO A 147 -8.07 -30.92 -21.00
C PRO A 147 -8.86 -29.78 -21.64
N GLY A 148 -10.10 -29.53 -21.20
CA GLY A 148 -10.95 -28.47 -21.71
C GLY A 148 -10.69 -27.08 -21.12
N LEU A 149 -9.77 -26.95 -20.15
CA LEU A 149 -9.42 -25.67 -19.50
C LEU A 149 -7.90 -25.42 -19.45
N SER A 150 -7.09 -26.46 -19.65
CA SER A 150 -5.63 -26.40 -19.49
C SER A 150 -4.99 -25.31 -20.33
N TYR A 151 -5.35 -25.24 -21.62
CA TYR A 151 -4.80 -24.27 -22.55
C TYR A 151 -5.20 -22.83 -22.19
N GLU A 152 -6.48 -22.60 -21.89
CA GLU A 152 -7.00 -21.28 -21.55
C GLU A 152 -6.37 -20.75 -20.27
N VAL A 153 -6.30 -21.57 -19.21
CA VAL A 153 -5.69 -21.17 -17.94
C VAL A 153 -4.22 -20.80 -18.13
N ASP A 154 -3.46 -21.61 -18.87
CA ASP A 154 -2.05 -21.35 -19.15
C ASP A 154 -1.80 -20.04 -19.91
N ILE A 155 -2.66 -19.71 -20.87
CA ILE A 155 -2.58 -18.45 -21.62
C ILE A 155 -2.87 -17.27 -20.72
N LEU A 156 -3.94 -17.36 -19.93
CA LEU A 156 -4.37 -16.28 -19.05
C LEU A 156 -3.31 -16.01 -17.97
N GLN A 157 -2.69 -17.05 -17.41
CA GLN A 157 -1.58 -16.91 -16.45
C GLN A 157 -0.37 -16.20 -17.08
N ARG A 158 0.01 -16.58 -18.30
CA ARG A 158 1.11 -15.93 -19.04
C ARG A 158 0.79 -14.46 -19.36
N ALA A 159 -0.45 -14.17 -19.77
CA ALA A 159 -0.91 -12.82 -20.01
C ALA A 159 -0.86 -11.98 -18.72
N THR A 160 -1.35 -12.50 -17.59
CA THR A 160 -1.29 -11.81 -16.29
C THR A 160 0.13 -11.50 -15.85
N ALA A 161 1.05 -12.46 -16.03
CA ALA A 161 2.46 -12.23 -15.75
C ALA A 161 3.04 -11.12 -16.65
N SER A 162 2.73 -11.15 -17.95
CA SER A 162 3.15 -10.12 -18.90
C SER A 162 2.60 -8.73 -18.53
N TYR A 163 1.33 -8.64 -18.12
CA TYR A 163 0.72 -7.39 -17.68
C TYR A 163 1.40 -6.84 -16.43
N PHE A 164 1.74 -7.70 -15.47
CA PHE A 164 2.49 -7.26 -14.29
C PHE A 164 3.91 -6.80 -14.64
N GLU A 165 4.62 -7.53 -15.51
CA GLU A 165 5.95 -7.12 -15.98
C GLU A 165 5.92 -5.77 -16.72
N GLU A 166 4.92 -5.55 -17.57
CA GLU A 166 4.74 -4.27 -18.24
C GLU A 166 4.42 -3.17 -17.23
N VAL A 167 3.50 -3.42 -16.29
CA VAL A 167 3.02 -2.37 -15.39
C VAL A 167 4.11 -1.89 -14.42
N LYS A 168 5.04 -2.77 -14.04
CA LYS A 168 6.23 -2.40 -13.24
C LYS A 168 7.05 -1.30 -13.91
N GLY A 169 7.06 -1.26 -15.24
CA GLY A 169 7.80 -0.26 -16.02
C GLY A 169 7.14 1.13 -16.10
N TYR A 170 5.90 1.30 -15.61
CA TYR A 170 5.28 2.63 -15.56
C TYR A 170 5.77 3.42 -14.33
N PRO A 171 6.22 4.67 -14.48
CA PRO A 171 6.75 5.45 -13.38
C PRO A 171 5.68 5.78 -12.33
N LEU A 172 6.07 5.64 -11.06
CA LEU A 172 5.30 6.14 -9.92
C LEU A 172 5.84 7.48 -9.44
N ARG A 173 4.96 8.46 -9.28
CA ARG A 173 5.27 9.77 -8.69
C ARG A 173 4.24 10.11 -7.64
N LEU A 174 4.71 10.51 -6.47
CA LEU A 174 3.86 11.11 -5.45
C LEU A 174 3.89 12.63 -5.65
N GLY A 175 2.71 13.24 -5.82
CA GLY A 175 2.55 14.68 -5.97
C GLY A 175 2.63 15.41 -4.63
N ILE A 176 3.71 15.23 -3.88
CA ILE A 176 3.85 15.79 -2.53
C ILE A 176 4.45 17.20 -2.61
N PRO A 177 3.76 18.22 -2.07
CA PRO A 177 4.31 19.57 -2.00
C PRO A 177 5.51 19.62 -1.05
N GLU A 178 6.62 20.22 -1.50
CA GLU A 178 7.86 20.31 -0.72
C GLU A 178 7.68 21.06 0.61
N ASP A 179 6.81 22.08 0.64
CA ASP A 179 6.46 22.86 1.83
C ASP A 179 5.67 22.06 2.87
N ARG A 180 5.07 20.93 2.47
CA ARG A 180 4.27 20.05 3.34
C ARG A 180 5.01 18.81 3.83
N LEU A 181 6.20 18.51 3.29
CA LEU A 181 6.98 17.32 3.64
C LEU A 181 7.24 17.21 5.16
N GLU A 182 7.57 18.32 5.81
CA GLU A 182 7.85 18.34 7.25
C GLU A 182 6.62 17.96 8.08
N ALA A 183 5.45 18.50 7.74
CA ALA A 183 4.20 18.18 8.41
C ALA A 183 3.80 16.71 8.18
N ILE A 184 4.01 16.20 6.96
CA ILE A 184 3.78 14.79 6.64
C ILE A 184 4.66 13.89 7.49
N LEU A 185 5.96 14.18 7.57
CA LEU A 185 6.89 13.38 8.35
C LEU A 185 6.49 13.33 9.82
N LYS A 186 6.21 14.47 10.44
CA LYS A 186 5.79 14.52 11.85
C LYS A 186 4.50 13.73 12.10
N ALA A 187 3.50 13.86 11.22
CA ALA A 187 2.26 13.11 11.33
C ALA A 187 2.48 11.60 11.12
N GLN A 188 3.34 11.24 10.15
CA GLN A 188 3.67 9.85 9.81
C GLN A 188 4.46 9.17 10.92
N GLU A 189 5.43 9.82 11.54
CA GLU A 189 6.16 9.26 12.68
C GLU A 189 5.21 8.90 13.83
N VAL A 190 4.35 9.83 14.25
CA VAL A 190 3.36 9.56 15.30
C VAL A 190 2.42 8.42 14.90
N MET A 191 1.96 8.41 13.65
CA MET A 191 1.10 7.34 13.16
C MET A 191 1.78 5.98 13.23
N LEU A 192 3.03 5.88 12.76
CA LEU A 192 3.80 4.64 12.74
C LEU A 192 4.06 4.11 14.16
N ASP A 193 4.37 4.98 15.11
CA ASP A 193 4.55 4.60 16.52
C ASP A 193 3.27 3.98 17.10
N LEU A 194 2.12 4.63 16.86
CA LEU A 194 0.81 4.10 17.27
C LEU A 194 0.47 2.77 16.57
N MET A 195 0.80 2.65 15.28
CA MET A 195 0.56 1.45 14.49
C MET A 195 1.37 0.25 14.99
N GLN A 196 2.64 0.45 15.37
CA GLN A 196 3.47 -0.63 15.90
C GLN A 196 2.88 -1.23 17.19
N ILE A 197 2.25 -0.42 18.04
CA ILE A 197 1.53 -0.95 19.20
C ILE A 197 0.21 -1.60 18.78
N HIS A 198 -0.56 -0.98 17.89
CA HIS A 198 -1.88 -1.49 17.49
C HIS A 198 -1.81 -2.85 16.77
N TYR A 199 -0.84 -3.01 15.88
CA TYR A 199 -0.68 -4.18 15.02
C TYR A 199 0.43 -5.13 15.49
N GLY A 200 1.17 -4.78 16.53
CA GLY A 200 2.28 -5.58 17.07
C GLY A 200 1.85 -6.95 17.63
N GLU A 201 2.80 -7.88 17.73
CA GLU A 201 2.56 -9.27 18.14
C GLU A 201 2.09 -9.40 19.59
N ALA A 202 2.50 -8.47 20.46
CA ALA A 202 1.99 -8.35 21.82
C ALA A 202 0.67 -7.57 21.81
N ALA A 203 -0.43 -8.25 21.49
CA ALA A 203 -1.77 -7.67 21.57
C ALA A 203 -2.02 -7.18 23.01
N ARG A 204 -1.85 -5.88 23.23
CA ARG A 204 -2.23 -5.22 24.49
C ARG A 204 -3.74 -5.07 24.49
N GLU A 205 -4.36 -5.32 25.64
CA GLU A 205 -5.82 -5.22 25.82
C GLU A 205 -6.34 -3.84 25.35
N ASP A 206 -5.55 -2.79 25.58
CA ASP A 206 -5.88 -1.41 25.23
C ASP A 206 -5.44 -0.98 23.82
N ALA A 207 -4.75 -1.83 23.05
CA ALA A 207 -4.18 -1.46 21.74
C ALA A 207 -5.24 -1.00 20.72
N ALA A 208 -6.48 -1.48 20.83
CA ALA A 208 -7.58 -1.05 19.97
C ALA A 208 -7.95 0.44 20.16
N THR A 209 -7.59 1.02 21.31
CA THR A 209 -7.92 2.40 21.69
C THR A 209 -7.32 3.44 20.74
N VAL A 210 -6.16 3.16 20.15
CA VAL A 210 -5.44 4.10 19.27
C VAL A 210 -5.85 3.99 17.80
N ALA A 211 -6.62 2.97 17.41
CA ALA A 211 -7.01 2.75 16.01
C ALA A 211 -7.71 3.97 15.36
N PRO A 212 -8.66 4.66 16.02
CA PRO A 212 -9.26 5.86 15.46
C PRO A 212 -8.25 6.98 15.20
N ALA A 213 -7.25 7.16 16.07
CA ALA A 213 -6.20 8.16 15.87
C ALA A 213 -5.31 7.82 14.66
N ILE A 214 -4.97 6.54 14.47
CA ILE A 214 -4.23 6.07 13.29
C ILE A 214 -4.99 6.42 11.99
N TYR A 215 -6.29 6.12 11.92
CA TYR A 215 -7.09 6.44 10.73
C TYR A 215 -7.15 7.94 10.45
N ARG A 216 -7.24 8.77 11.49
CA ARG A 216 -7.24 10.23 11.37
C ARG A 216 -5.90 10.76 10.88
N LEU A 217 -4.78 10.23 11.39
CA LEU A 217 -3.44 10.60 10.92
C LEU A 217 -3.18 10.16 9.47
N SER A 218 -3.59 8.96 9.08
CA SER A 218 -3.52 8.49 7.68
C SER A 218 -4.33 9.41 6.75
N ALA A 219 -5.52 9.86 7.19
CA ALA A 219 -6.31 10.84 6.43
C ALA A 219 -5.61 12.21 6.34
N ALA A 220 -5.00 12.69 7.43
CA ALA A 220 -4.25 13.95 7.44
C ALA A 220 -3.07 13.91 6.45
N ILE A 221 -2.28 12.82 6.46
CA ILE A 221 -1.16 12.61 5.54
C ILE A 221 -1.64 12.66 4.08
N ARG A 222 -2.75 11.97 3.75
CA ARG A 222 -3.35 12.02 2.41
C ARG A 222 -3.78 13.44 2.00
N TYR A 223 -4.34 14.22 2.93
CA TYR A 223 -4.69 15.62 2.64
C TYR A 223 -3.47 16.52 2.45
N LEU A 224 -2.39 16.28 3.19
CA LEU A 224 -1.13 17.01 2.99
C LEU A 224 -0.50 16.66 1.63
N MET A 225 -0.59 15.41 1.19
CA MET A 225 -0.11 14.95 -0.13
C MET A 225 -0.96 15.46 -1.30
N ASP A 226 -2.20 15.92 -1.09
CA ASP A 226 -3.07 16.44 -2.15
C ASP A 226 -2.91 17.96 -2.30
N GLU A 227 -2.19 18.39 -3.34
CA GLU A 227 -2.01 19.81 -3.70
C GLU A 227 -3.33 20.59 -3.81
N ARG A 228 -4.41 19.91 -4.22
CA ARG A 228 -5.72 20.56 -4.44
C ARG A 228 -6.46 20.81 -3.13
N ARG A 229 -6.05 20.19 -2.03
CA ARG A 229 -6.65 20.36 -0.71
C ARG A 229 -5.84 21.36 0.11
N GLY A 230 -6.57 22.19 0.85
CA GLY A 230 -5.99 23.09 1.84
C GLY A 230 -5.48 22.35 3.07
N ILE A 231 -4.49 22.93 3.73
CA ILE A 231 -3.86 22.39 4.94
C ILE A 231 -4.87 22.26 6.09
N ASP A 232 -5.89 23.12 6.14
CA ASP A 232 -6.98 23.10 7.13
C ASP A 232 -7.65 21.73 7.31
N ALA A 233 -7.79 20.95 6.23
CA ALA A 233 -8.38 19.62 6.29
C ALA A 233 -7.46 18.65 7.04
N ALA A 234 -6.15 18.71 6.78
CA ALA A 234 -5.16 17.91 7.49
C ALA A 234 -5.08 18.31 8.98
N GLU A 235 -5.05 19.61 9.27
CA GLU A 235 -5.05 20.11 10.66
C GLU A 235 -6.28 19.66 11.45
N ARG A 236 -7.45 19.66 10.80
CA ARG A 236 -8.68 19.17 11.44
C ARG A 236 -8.57 17.70 11.81
N GLU A 237 -8.09 16.85 10.91
CA GLU A 237 -7.92 15.43 11.19
C GLU A 237 -6.88 15.18 12.27
N MET A 238 -5.76 15.91 12.26
CA MET A 238 -4.74 15.86 13.31
C MET A 238 -5.30 16.30 14.67
N ARG A 239 -6.10 17.37 14.72
CA ARG A 239 -6.77 17.82 15.96
C ARG A 239 -7.72 16.76 16.50
N LEU A 240 -8.54 16.15 15.64
CA LEU A 240 -9.44 15.07 16.03
C LEU A 240 -8.69 13.83 16.53
N ALA A 241 -7.53 13.52 15.95
CA ALA A 241 -6.65 12.45 16.44
C ALA A 241 -6.18 12.73 17.87
N SER A 242 -5.68 13.96 18.13
CA SER A 242 -5.25 14.39 19.47
C SER A 242 -6.39 14.36 20.48
N GLU A 243 -7.55 14.93 20.17
CA GLU A 243 -8.72 14.97 21.06
C GLU A 243 -9.20 13.55 21.43
N HIS A 244 -9.16 12.62 20.47
CA HIS A 244 -9.49 11.22 20.71
C HIS A 244 -8.51 10.57 21.68
N LEU A 245 -7.20 10.75 21.48
CA LEU A 245 -6.18 10.22 22.37
C LEU A 245 -6.33 10.78 23.80
N GLU A 246 -6.56 12.08 23.95
CA GLU A 246 -6.78 12.72 25.26
C GLU A 246 -7.99 12.15 26.00
N THR A 247 -9.10 11.99 25.29
CA THR A 247 -10.35 11.43 25.85
C THR A 247 -10.15 10.02 26.37
N LYS A 248 -9.24 9.25 25.75
CA LYS A 248 -9.00 7.85 26.08
C LYS A 248 -7.85 7.64 27.07
N LEU A 249 -6.96 8.61 27.22
CA LEU A 249 -5.75 8.51 28.03
C LEU A 249 -6.01 8.00 29.46
N GLY A 250 -7.04 8.52 30.12
CA GLY A 250 -7.40 8.14 31.50
C GLY A 250 -8.00 6.74 31.66
N GLY A 251 -8.36 6.07 30.56
CA GLY A 251 -8.94 4.72 30.55
C GLY A 251 -7.96 3.60 30.19
N VAL A 252 -6.72 3.93 29.82
CA VAL A 252 -5.69 2.96 29.43
C VAL A 252 -4.95 2.49 30.68
N ALA A 253 -4.90 1.18 30.92
CA ALA A 253 -4.20 0.58 32.05
C ALA A 253 -2.71 0.39 31.78
N ASP A 254 -2.34 0.14 30.53
CA ASP A 254 -0.94 -0.01 30.10
C ASP A 254 -0.17 1.31 30.18
N GLU A 255 0.82 1.37 31.07
CA GLU A 255 1.64 2.58 31.28
C GLU A 255 2.44 2.98 30.04
N ALA A 256 3.05 2.03 29.34
CA ALA A 256 3.85 2.32 28.16
C ALA A 256 2.98 2.83 27.01
N LEU A 257 1.75 2.31 26.86
CA LEU A 257 0.79 2.86 25.91
C LEU A 257 0.33 4.26 26.33
N ARG A 258 0.11 4.50 27.62
CA ARG A 258 -0.27 5.82 28.14
C ARG A 258 0.82 6.86 27.87
N GLU A 259 2.08 6.52 28.14
CA GLU A 259 3.25 7.37 27.84
C GLU A 259 3.32 7.69 26.35
N LEU A 260 3.20 6.68 25.47
CA LEU A 260 3.19 6.91 24.02
C LEU A 260 2.02 7.81 23.60
N MET A 261 0.83 7.62 24.15
CA MET A 261 -0.33 8.46 23.83
C MET A 261 -0.10 9.91 24.25
N ASP A 262 0.44 10.17 25.44
CA ASP A 262 0.77 11.52 25.92
C ASP A 262 1.83 12.20 25.05
N GLU A 263 2.88 11.47 24.65
CA GLU A 263 3.89 11.97 23.71
C GLU A 263 3.29 12.25 22.31
N SER A 264 2.46 11.35 21.81
CA SER A 264 1.77 11.49 20.52
C SER A 264 0.88 12.74 20.50
N ILE A 265 0.14 13.00 21.58
CA ILE A 265 -0.69 14.20 21.72
C ILE A 265 0.16 15.48 21.59
N LYS A 266 1.31 15.53 22.28
CA LYS A 266 2.22 16.69 22.22
C LYS A 266 2.76 16.91 20.81
N ARG A 267 3.28 15.85 20.19
CA ARG A 267 3.83 15.90 18.82
C ARG A 267 2.78 16.32 17.79
N ILE A 268 1.56 15.80 17.88
CA ILE A 268 0.45 16.18 16.98
C ILE A 268 0.11 17.67 17.15
N LYS A 269 0.02 18.17 18.39
CA LYS A 269 -0.28 19.59 18.65
C LYS A 269 0.79 20.52 18.09
N GLU A 270 2.06 20.16 18.22
CA GLU A 270 3.17 20.94 17.64
C GLU A 270 3.01 21.13 16.13
N VAL A 271 2.54 20.10 15.41
CA VAL A 271 2.27 20.20 13.96
C VAL A 271 1.11 21.15 13.67
N VAL A 272 0.01 21.03 14.41
CA VAL A 272 -1.20 21.86 14.22
C VAL A 272 -0.98 23.33 14.59
N THR A 273 -0.03 23.62 15.48
CA THR A 273 0.27 24.99 15.95
C THR A 273 1.48 25.64 15.27
N ALA A 274 2.16 24.94 14.35
CA ALA A 274 3.30 25.51 13.64
C ALA A 274 2.81 26.62 12.68
N PRO A 275 3.34 27.86 12.80
CA PRO A 275 2.91 29.02 12.01
C PRO A 275 3.31 28.94 10.53
#